data_AF-A0A7X9P1Y2-F1
#
_entry.id   AF-A0A7X9P1Y2-F1
#
_cell.length_a   1.000
_cell.length_b   1.000
_cell.length_c   1.000
_cell.angle_alpha   90.00
_cell.angle_beta   90.00
_cell.angle_gamma   90.00
#
_symmetry.space_group_name_H-M   'P 1'
#
loop_
_entity.id
_entity.type
_entity.pdbx_description
1 polymer ?
#
loop_
_entity_poly.entity_id
_entity_poly.type
_entity_poly.pdbx_seq_one_letter_code
_entity_poly.pdbx_strand_id
1 'polypeptide(L)'
;MNLTKEEKSAIELLKGVLNSCLNGEDIRISTADHNSIKSVLGFDIKASTLKKKEVKEIKRGKSDFKIIITNTMGSTYPDTYGFFPFQIKELKR
;
A
#
# COMPACT_ATOMS: atom_id res chain seq x y z
N MET A 1 -17.59 14.02 -15.74
CA MET A 1 -16.76 14.87 -14.86
C MET A 1 -15.42 15.06 -15.54
N ASN A 2 -14.90 16.29 -15.66
CA ASN A 2 -13.61 16.56 -16.28
C ASN A 2 -12.52 16.51 -15.20
N LEU A 3 -11.84 15.37 -15.10
CA LEU A 3 -10.72 15.18 -14.17
C LEU A 3 -9.42 15.77 -14.74
N THR A 4 -8.60 16.35 -13.87
CA THR A 4 -7.24 16.79 -14.20
C THR A 4 -6.36 15.58 -14.57
N LYS A 5 -5.19 15.85 -15.19
CA LYS A 5 -4.23 14.79 -15.51
C LYS A 5 -3.72 14.08 -14.24
N GLU A 6 -3.52 14.84 -13.17
CA GLU A 6 -3.06 14.35 -11.87
C GLU A 6 -4.13 13.45 -11.21
N GLU A 7 -5.39 13.88 -11.23
CA GLU A 7 -6.53 13.08 -10.75
C GLU A 7 -6.67 11.76 -11.50
N LYS A 8 -6.60 11.80 -12.84
CA LYS A 8 -6.63 10.58 -13.65
C LYS A 8 -5.47 9.65 -13.29
N SER A 9 -4.27 10.18 -13.15
CA SER A 9 -3.08 9.40 -12.79
C SER A 9 -3.22 8.77 -11.41
N ALA A 10 -3.67 9.52 -10.40
CA ALA A 10 -3.88 9.01 -9.05
C ALA A 10 -4.95 7.90 -9.01
N ILE A 11 -6.03 8.04 -9.79
CA ILE A 11 -7.08 7.02 -9.91
C ILE A 11 -6.53 5.75 -10.56
N GLU A 12 -5.76 5.86 -11.65
CA GLU A 12 -5.18 4.68 -12.30
C GLU A 12 -4.16 3.97 -11.40
N LEU A 13 -3.36 4.73 -10.65
CA LEU A 13 -2.47 4.17 -9.62
C LEU A 13 -3.26 3.41 -8.55
N LEU A 14 -4.33 4.01 -8.01
CA LEU A 14 -5.16 3.36 -7.01
C LEU A 14 -5.86 2.10 -7.56
N LYS A 15 -6.33 2.13 -8.81
CA LYS A 15 -6.88 0.94 -9.48
C LYS A 15 -5.85 -0.17 -9.57
N GLY A 16 -4.60 0.13 -9.92
CA GLY A 16 -3.51 -0.84 -9.93
C GLY A 16 -3.31 -1.49 -8.56
N VAL A 17 -3.27 -0.67 -7.50
CA VAL A 17 -3.20 -1.14 -6.10
C VAL A 17 -4.37 -2.07 -5.78
N LEU A 18 -5.60 -1.69 -6.10
CA LEU A 18 -6.79 -2.50 -5.83
C LEU A 18 -6.79 -3.82 -6.61
N ASN A 19 -6.38 -3.81 -7.87
CA ASN A 19 -6.30 -5.02 -8.69
C ASN A 19 -5.29 -6.02 -8.12
N SER A 20 -4.10 -5.56 -7.74
CA SER A 20 -3.12 -6.43 -7.09
C SER A 20 -3.62 -6.97 -5.75
N CYS A 21 -4.34 -6.16 -4.95
CA CYS A 21 -5.00 -6.65 -3.73
C CYS A 21 -6.00 -7.78 -4.01
N LEU A 22 -6.81 -7.65 -5.08
CA LEU A 22 -7.81 -8.65 -5.48
C LEU A 22 -7.15 -9.94 -5.99
N ASN A 23 -6.02 -9.82 -6.67
CA ASN A 23 -5.27 -10.96 -7.22
C ASN A 23 -4.30 -11.58 -6.19
N GLY A 24 -4.12 -10.95 -5.02
CA GLY A 24 -3.19 -11.41 -3.99
C GLY A 24 -1.72 -11.24 -4.37
N GLU A 25 -1.41 -10.28 -5.24
CA GLU A 25 -0.07 -9.97 -5.71
C GLU A 25 0.58 -8.89 -4.86
N ASP A 26 1.89 -9.01 -4.62
CA ASP A 26 2.66 -7.98 -3.95
C ASP A 26 2.63 -6.67 -4.73
N ILE A 27 2.34 -5.58 -4.03
CA ILE A 27 2.22 -4.25 -4.61
C ILE A 27 3.52 -3.50 -4.36
N ARG A 28 4.13 -2.99 -5.43
CA ARG A 28 5.24 -2.02 -5.33
C ARG A 28 4.75 -0.66 -5.80
N ILE A 29 4.79 0.33 -4.92
CA ILE A 29 4.53 1.73 -5.28
C ILE A 29 5.68 2.60 -4.80
N SER A 30 6.01 3.65 -5.54
CA SER A 30 7.01 4.60 -5.07
C SER A 30 6.43 5.50 -3.97
N THR A 31 7.29 6.11 -3.15
CA THR A 31 6.87 7.15 -2.21
C THR A 31 6.22 8.35 -2.93
N ALA A 32 6.63 8.65 -4.16
CA ALA A 32 5.99 9.68 -4.98
C ALA A 32 4.55 9.30 -5.35
N ASP A 33 4.33 8.07 -5.81
CA ASP A 33 2.99 7.56 -6.16
C ASP A 33 2.08 7.52 -4.94
N HIS A 34 2.60 7.05 -3.81
CA HIS A 34 1.90 7.09 -2.52
C HIS A 34 1.44 8.51 -2.17
N ASN A 35 2.35 9.48 -2.26
CA ASN A 35 2.05 10.86 -1.91
C ASN A 35 1.05 11.49 -2.88
N SER A 36 1.09 11.13 -4.16
CA SER A 36 0.12 11.55 -5.18
C SER A 36 -1.28 11.02 -4.86
N ILE A 37 -1.41 9.74 -4.53
CA ILE A 37 -2.70 9.15 -4.10
C ILE A 37 -3.21 9.86 -2.85
N LYS A 38 -2.34 10.10 -1.86
CA LYS A 38 -2.72 10.76 -0.60
C LYS A 38 -3.16 12.20 -0.82
N SER A 39 -2.44 12.99 -1.62
CA SER A 39 -2.77 14.41 -1.84
C SER A 39 -4.01 14.60 -2.69
N VAL A 40 -4.21 13.74 -3.70
CA VAL A 40 -5.29 13.89 -4.68
C VAL A 40 -6.57 13.19 -4.23
N LEU A 41 -6.46 11.97 -3.70
CA LEU A 41 -7.61 11.13 -3.32
C LEU A 41 -7.86 11.10 -1.81
N GLY A 42 -6.98 11.70 -1.00
CA GLY A 42 -7.09 11.68 0.46
C GLY A 42 -6.81 10.31 1.09
N PHE A 43 -6.38 9.32 0.30
CA PHE A 43 -6.17 7.96 0.77
C PHE A 43 -4.71 7.71 1.16
N ASP A 44 -4.48 7.48 2.45
CA ASP A 44 -3.16 7.15 2.98
C ASP A 44 -2.99 5.62 3.10
N ILE A 45 -2.23 5.06 2.16
CA ILE A 45 -1.97 3.62 2.09
C ILE A 45 -1.10 3.16 3.27
N LYS A 46 -0.14 3.97 3.72
CA LYS A 46 0.70 3.65 4.90
C LYS A 46 -0.15 3.58 6.16
N ALA A 47 -1.05 4.55 6.36
CA ALA A 47 -1.95 4.55 7.50
C ALA A 47 -2.98 3.41 7.47
N SER A 48 -3.29 2.90 6.27
CA SER A 48 -4.23 1.80 6.06
C SER A 48 -3.60 0.41 6.21
N THR A 49 -2.29 0.32 6.48
CA THR A 49 -1.54 -0.93 6.59
C THR A 49 -0.76 -1.02 7.90
N LEU A 50 -0.36 -2.25 8.26
CA LEU A 50 0.34 -2.58 9.50
C LEU A 50 1.75 -3.09 9.20
N LYS A 51 2.76 -2.67 9.95
CA LYS A 51 4.13 -3.13 9.81
C LYS A 51 4.27 -4.56 10.33
N LYS A 52 5.26 -5.30 9.83
CA LYS A 52 5.57 -6.66 10.32
C LYS A 52 5.72 -6.75 11.83
N LYS A 53 6.30 -5.72 12.47
CA LYS A 53 6.49 -5.68 13.92
C LYS A 53 5.19 -5.55 14.71
N GLU A 54 4.10 -5.09 14.08
CA GLU A 54 2.77 -4.90 14.68
C GLU A 54 1.89 -6.15 14.51
N VAL A 55 2.32 -7.10 13.67
CA VAL A 55 1.58 -8.32 13.35
C VAL A 55 2.18 -9.49 14.14
N LYS A 56 1.33 -10.20 14.90
CA LYS A 56 1.72 -11.42 15.62
C LYS A 56 1.33 -12.68 14.84
N GLU A 57 0.14 -12.69 14.25
CA GLU A 57 -0.36 -13.84 13.48
C GLU A 57 -1.17 -13.37 12.26
N ILE A 58 -0.97 -14.04 11.11
CA ILE A 58 -1.72 -13.84 9.87
C ILE A 58 -2.86 -14.88 9.78
N LYS A 59 -3.99 -14.51 9.18
CA LYS A 59 -5.10 -15.43 8.93
C LYS A 59 -4.68 -16.53 7.96
N ARG A 60 -4.89 -17.79 8.36
CA ARG A 60 -4.60 -18.99 7.55
C ARG A 60 -5.29 -18.92 6.18
N GLY A 61 -4.54 -19.11 5.10
CA GLY A 61 -5.06 -19.15 3.72
C GLY A 61 -5.19 -17.79 3.02
N LYS A 62 -4.95 -16.67 3.72
CA LYS A 62 -4.69 -15.38 3.07
C LYS A 62 -3.21 -15.36 2.67
N SER A 63 -2.88 -15.04 1.42
CA SER A 63 -1.49 -14.88 1.00
C SER A 63 -0.79 -13.83 1.86
N ASP A 64 0.52 -13.99 2.07
CA ASP A 64 1.41 -13.00 2.70
C ASP A 64 1.62 -11.78 1.80
N PHE A 65 0.61 -11.39 1.02
CA PHE A 65 0.63 -10.24 0.14
C PHE A 65 1.04 -9.00 0.95
N LYS A 66 1.96 -8.22 0.39
CA LYS A 66 2.49 -7.00 1.02
C LYS A 66 2.37 -5.83 0.07
N ILE A 67 2.11 -4.66 0.66
CA ILE A 67 2.47 -3.39 0.03
C ILE A 67 3.90 -3.08 0.39
N ILE A 68 4.71 -2.83 -0.63
CA ILE A 68 6.10 -2.39 -0.53
C ILE A 68 6.13 -0.98 -1.11
N ILE A 69 6.34 0.00 -0.24
CA ILE A 69 6.52 1.39 -0.64
C ILE A 69 8.01 1.64 -0.78
N THR A 70 8.45 1.77 -2.04
CA THR A 70 9.85 1.96 -2.40
C THR A 70 10.21 3.44 -2.32
N ASN A 71 11.32 3.74 -1.66
CA ASN A 71 11.88 5.09 -1.73
C ASN A 71 12.72 5.19 -2.99
N THR A 72 12.25 5.96 -3.97
CA THR A 72 13.01 6.19 -5.20
C THR A 72 14.06 7.29 -5.00
N MET A 73 15.28 6.97 -5.46
CA MET A 73 16.53 7.75 -5.54
C MET A 73 17.26 8.09 -4.22
N GLY A 74 18.36 7.38 -3.97
CA GLY A 74 19.46 7.80 -3.09
C GLY A 74 19.21 7.75 -1.59
N SER A 75 18.02 7.35 -1.15
CA SER A 75 17.69 7.31 0.27
C SER A 75 18.38 6.14 0.98
N THR A 76 19.11 6.43 2.06
CA THR A 76 19.60 5.44 3.05
C THR A 76 18.46 4.72 3.79
N TYR A 77 17.21 5.06 3.49
CA TYR A 77 16.03 4.59 4.20
C TYR A 77 15.46 3.33 3.55
N PRO A 78 15.25 2.26 4.33
CA PRO A 78 14.74 0.99 3.82
C PRO A 78 13.32 1.13 3.29
N ASP A 79 12.98 0.29 2.32
CA ASP A 79 11.61 0.13 1.83
C ASP A 79 10.66 -0.13 3.00
N THR A 80 9.49 0.52 2.94
CA THR A 80 8.47 0.31 3.97
C THR A 80 7.49 -0.74 3.50
N TYR A 81 7.35 -1.82 4.28
CA TYR A 81 6.37 -2.87 4.02
C TYR A 81 5.18 -2.78 4.98
N GLY A 82 3.99 -3.06 4.46
CA GLY A 82 2.73 -3.07 5.19
C GLY A 82 1.86 -4.26 4.81
N PHE A 83 1.15 -4.81 5.79
CA PHE A 83 0.11 -5.83 5.64
C PHE A 83 -1.25 -5.19 5.85
N PHE A 84 -2.27 -5.60 5.10
CA PHE A 84 -3.60 -5.08 5.31
C PHE A 84 -4.26 -5.71 6.54
N PRO A 85 -5.10 -4.95 7.28
CA PRO A 85 -5.80 -5.45 8.48
C PRO A 85 -6.61 -6.72 8.24
N PHE A 86 -7.19 -6.90 7.06
CA PHE A 86 -7.99 -8.09 6.74
C PHE A 86 -7.17 -9.39 6.68
N GLN A 87 -5.84 -9.31 6.55
CA GLN A 87 -4.92 -10.44 6.60
C GLN A 87 -4.55 -10.81 8.04
N ILE A 88 -4.81 -9.95 9.03
CA ILE A 88 -4.27 -10.11 10.39
C ILE A 88 -5.25 -10.86 11.28
N LYS A 89 -4.74 -11.84 12.02
CA LYS A 89 -5.48 -12.57 13.06
C LYS A 89 -5.19 -11.99 14.45
N GLU A 90 -3.94 -11.62 14.73
CA GLU A 90 -3.53 -11.05 16.02
C GLU A 90 -2.47 -9.95 15.86
N LEU A 91 -2.60 -8.88 16.65
CA LEU A 91 -1.66 -7.75 16.71
C LEU A 91 -0.70 -7.90 17.90
N LYS A 92 0.53 -7.42 17.74
CA LYS A 92 1.46 -7.19 18.86
C LYS A 92 0.95 -5.99 19.66
N ARG A 93 0.50 -6.24 20.89
CA ARG A 93 0.16 -5.20 21.87
C ARG A 93 1.42 -4.62 22.50
#